data_AF-A0A936FSG7-F1
#
_entry.id   AF-A0A936FSG7-F1
#
_cell.length_a   1.000
_cell.length_b   1.000
_cell.length_c   1.000
_cell.angle_alpha   90.00
_cell.angle_beta   90.00
_cell.angle_gamma   90.00
#
_symmetry.space_group_name_H-M   'P 1'
#
loop_
_entity.id
_entity.type
_entity.pdbx_description
1 polymer ?
#
loop_
_entity_poly.entity_id
_entity_poly.type
_entity_poly.pdbx_seq_one_letter_code
_entity_poly.pdbx_strand_id
1 'polypeptide(L)'
;MESYKMYRKAEEIYKYILKINPSNINSYLDVANILIDQKKYNESYEVLKKGLDIIENTNFQIKDLNIIIKKINYLFGNQLVKYNSSNIKNITNLYLDQKIDISWNNPYVKFRLNINKINENSSKDKENFFLYFNRFSYYSIIELESKIPMKGNYSLELLRTDMNYLDQIFLRIYKYKNFGKPNQTKEVQVVKLDKYDFRMDFEIK
;
A
#
# COMPACT_ATOMS: atom_id res chain seq x y z
N MET A 1 9.06 -31.91 4.14
CA MET A 1 8.32 -32.70 3.12
C MET A 1 6.82 -32.58 3.28
N GLU A 2 6.30 -32.68 4.51
CA GLU A 2 4.86 -32.58 4.79
C GLU A 2 4.28 -31.18 4.48
N SER A 3 4.97 -30.10 4.83
CA SER A 3 4.61 -28.72 4.47
C SER A 3 4.49 -28.50 2.96
N TYR A 4 5.46 -28.99 2.16
CA TYR A 4 5.40 -28.94 0.69
C TYR A 4 4.19 -29.69 0.11
N LYS A 5 3.79 -30.81 0.74
CA LYS A 5 2.60 -31.58 0.33
C LYS A 5 1.32 -30.81 0.65
N MET A 6 1.28 -30.07 1.75
CA MET A 6 0.17 -29.19 2.13
C MET A 6 0.08 -27.97 1.21
N TYR A 7 1.20 -27.35 0.86
CA TYR A 7 1.23 -26.22 -0.07
C TYR A 7 0.73 -26.58 -1.46
N ARG A 8 1.12 -27.74 -2.01
CA ARG A 8 0.59 -28.21 -3.31
C ARG A 8 -0.91 -28.44 -3.29
N LYS A 9 -1.43 -29.10 -2.25
CA LYS A 9 -2.87 -29.32 -2.09
C LYS A 9 -3.64 -28.01 -1.96
N ALA A 10 -3.13 -27.07 -1.17
CA ALA A 10 -3.74 -25.75 -1.01
C ALA A 10 -3.76 -24.98 -2.35
N GLU A 11 -2.65 -25.00 -3.09
CA GLU A 11 -2.55 -24.38 -4.42
C GLU A 11 -3.59 -24.96 -5.40
N GLU A 12 -3.77 -26.28 -5.41
CA GLU A 12 -4.78 -26.97 -6.23
C GLU A 12 -6.22 -26.56 -5.86
N ILE A 13 -6.53 -26.49 -4.57
CA ILE A 13 -7.85 -26.07 -4.07
C ILE A 13 -8.16 -24.65 -4.51
N TYR A 14 -7.25 -23.71 -4.32
CA TYR A 14 -7.50 -22.32 -4.71
C TYR A 14 -7.54 -22.14 -6.23
N LYS A 15 -6.72 -22.86 -6.99
CA LYS A 15 -6.84 -22.91 -8.46
C LYS A 15 -8.20 -23.45 -8.91
N TYR A 16 -8.76 -24.42 -8.19
CA TYR A 16 -10.11 -24.92 -8.45
C TYR A 16 -11.18 -23.88 -8.10
N ILE A 17 -11.06 -23.17 -6.98
CA ILE A 17 -11.96 -22.06 -6.62
C ILE A 17 -11.92 -20.97 -7.71
N LEU A 18 -10.74 -20.64 -8.25
CA LEU A 18 -10.60 -19.69 -9.36
C LEU A 18 -11.24 -20.16 -10.66
N LYS A 19 -11.37 -21.48 -10.90
CA LYS A 19 -12.13 -22.00 -12.04
C LYS A 19 -13.64 -21.81 -11.87
N ILE A 20 -14.14 -21.97 -10.65
CA ILE A 20 -15.57 -21.82 -10.33
C ILE A 20 -15.97 -20.35 -10.22
N ASN A 21 -15.12 -19.55 -9.57
CA ASN A 21 -15.33 -18.13 -9.34
C ASN A 21 -14.05 -17.36 -9.72
N PRO A 22 -13.90 -17.01 -11.01
CA PRO A 22 -12.74 -16.29 -11.52
C PRO A 22 -12.57 -14.89 -10.92
N SER A 23 -13.61 -14.35 -10.28
CA SER A 23 -13.61 -13.01 -9.67
C SER A 23 -13.30 -13.05 -8.17
N ASN A 24 -12.94 -14.20 -7.60
CA ASN A 24 -12.56 -14.30 -6.20
C ASN A 24 -11.10 -13.86 -5.99
N ILE A 25 -10.95 -12.59 -5.60
CA ILE A 25 -9.67 -11.92 -5.37
C ILE A 25 -8.86 -12.60 -4.26
N ASN A 26 -9.52 -13.02 -3.18
CA ASN A 26 -8.84 -13.69 -2.06
C ASN A 26 -8.15 -14.97 -2.52
N SER A 27 -8.76 -15.71 -3.46
CA SER A 27 -8.14 -16.91 -4.02
C SER A 27 -6.87 -16.60 -4.83
N TYR A 28 -6.79 -15.47 -5.54
CA TYR A 28 -5.54 -15.06 -6.20
C TYR A 28 -4.45 -14.72 -5.18
N LEU A 29 -4.81 -14.00 -4.11
CA LEU A 29 -3.89 -13.66 -3.03
C LEU A 29 -3.36 -14.91 -2.30
N ASP A 30 -4.24 -15.87 -2.02
CA ASP A 30 -3.88 -17.10 -1.32
C ASP A 30 -2.95 -17.97 -2.16
N VAL A 31 -3.21 -18.12 -3.47
CA VAL A 31 -2.30 -18.83 -4.39
C VAL A 31 -0.94 -18.10 -4.45
N ALA A 32 -0.93 -16.78 -4.56
CA ALA A 32 0.30 -15.99 -4.61
C ALA A 32 1.12 -16.13 -3.32
N ASN A 33 0.47 -16.10 -2.15
CA ASN A 33 1.12 -16.33 -0.85
C ASN A 33 1.80 -17.70 -0.80
N ILE A 34 1.07 -18.75 -1.21
CA ILE A 34 1.61 -20.12 -1.25
C ILE A 34 2.83 -20.19 -2.18
N LEU A 35 2.80 -19.52 -3.33
CA LEU A 35 3.93 -19.48 -4.27
C LEU A 35 5.12 -18.71 -3.71
N ILE A 36 4.90 -17.62 -2.96
CA ILE A 36 5.95 -16.88 -2.25
C ILE A 36 6.62 -17.75 -1.19
N ASP A 37 5.83 -18.49 -0.40
CA ASP A 37 6.34 -19.43 0.61
C ASP A 37 7.18 -20.54 -0.03
N GLN A 38 6.80 -20.96 -1.25
CA GLN A 38 7.57 -21.90 -2.08
C GLN A 38 8.77 -21.25 -2.81
N LYS A 39 9.01 -19.94 -2.64
CA LYS A 39 10.02 -19.12 -3.33
C LYS A 39 9.87 -19.05 -4.86
N LYS A 40 8.66 -19.30 -5.36
CA LYS A 40 8.30 -19.23 -6.79
C LYS A 40 7.78 -17.85 -7.14
N TYR A 41 8.65 -16.85 -7.04
CA TYR A 41 8.26 -15.44 -7.13
C TYR A 41 7.72 -15.03 -8.51
N ASN A 42 8.29 -15.56 -9.61
CA ASN A 42 7.78 -15.31 -10.96
C ASN A 42 6.37 -15.88 -11.15
N GLU A 43 6.11 -17.10 -10.66
CA GLU A 43 4.77 -17.71 -10.72
C GLU A 43 3.77 -16.91 -9.85
N SER A 44 4.19 -16.47 -8.66
CA SER A 44 3.37 -15.62 -7.80
C SER A 44 3.00 -14.30 -8.48
N TYR A 45 3.94 -13.68 -9.18
CA TYR A 45 3.71 -12.44 -9.90
C TYR A 45 2.65 -12.63 -11.01
N GLU A 46 2.75 -13.69 -11.81
CA GLU A 46 1.78 -13.98 -12.87
C GLU A 46 0.37 -14.22 -12.32
N VAL A 47 0.24 -14.86 -11.15
CA VAL A 47 -1.05 -15.05 -10.47
C VAL A 47 -1.64 -13.72 -10.00
N LEU A 48 -0.83 -12.87 -9.36
CA LEU A 48 -1.28 -11.55 -8.90
C LEU A 48 -1.68 -10.65 -10.08
N LYS A 49 -0.93 -10.70 -11.18
CA LYS A 49 -1.23 -9.97 -12.42
C LYS A 49 -2.58 -10.39 -13.00
N LYS A 50 -2.88 -11.69 -13.06
CA LYS A 50 -4.21 -12.19 -13.48
C LYS A 50 -5.32 -11.69 -12.56
N GLY A 51 -5.08 -11.67 -11.25
CA GLY A 51 -6.02 -11.11 -10.28
C GLY A 51 -6.33 -9.63 -10.55
N LEU A 52 -5.30 -8.82 -10.85
CA LEU A 52 -5.48 -7.42 -11.26
C LEU A 52 -6.27 -7.29 -12.56
N ASP A 53 -5.92 -8.04 -13.60
CA ASP A 53 -6.61 -7.96 -14.89
C ASP A 53 -8.11 -8.27 -14.73
N ILE A 54 -8.48 -9.18 -13.83
CA ILE A 54 -9.89 -9.42 -13.52
C ILE A 54 -10.51 -8.21 -12.81
N ILE A 55 -9.86 -7.68 -11.75
CA ILE A 55 -10.34 -6.51 -10.98
C ILE A 55 -10.51 -5.27 -11.86
N GLU A 56 -9.62 -5.01 -12.81
CA GLU A 56 -9.72 -3.83 -13.67
C GLU A 56 -10.86 -3.96 -14.69
N ASN A 57 -11.23 -5.19 -15.08
CA ASN A 57 -12.30 -5.47 -16.02
C ASN A 57 -13.68 -5.63 -15.35
N THR A 58 -13.74 -5.62 -14.03
CA THR A 58 -14.97 -5.80 -13.27
C THR A 58 -15.09 -4.66 -12.27
N ASN A 59 -16.28 -4.12 -12.01
CA ASN A 59 -16.44 -2.90 -11.21
C ASN A 59 -16.22 -3.16 -9.68
N PHE A 60 -15.07 -3.74 -9.31
CA PHE A 60 -14.74 -4.16 -7.94
C PHE A 60 -14.25 -3.01 -7.07
N GLN A 61 -14.31 -3.23 -5.76
CA GLN A 61 -13.96 -2.23 -4.77
C GLN A 61 -12.46 -1.95 -4.79
N ILE A 62 -12.12 -0.66 -4.78
CA ILE A 62 -10.77 -0.10 -4.63
C ILE A 62 -9.89 -0.85 -3.60
N LYS A 63 -10.49 -1.33 -2.50
CA LYS A 63 -9.78 -2.05 -1.44
C LYS A 63 -9.05 -3.31 -1.93
N ASP A 64 -9.67 -4.04 -2.85
CA ASP A 64 -9.16 -5.33 -3.32
C ASP A 64 -7.96 -5.16 -4.26
N LEU A 65 -8.00 -4.10 -5.09
CA LEU A 65 -6.89 -3.68 -5.94
C LEU A 65 -5.63 -3.40 -5.12
N ASN A 66 -5.79 -2.67 -4.01
CA ASN A 66 -4.68 -2.21 -3.19
C ASN A 66 -3.95 -3.35 -2.47
N ILE A 67 -4.64 -4.43 -2.10
CA ILE A 67 -3.99 -5.59 -1.46
C ILE A 67 -3.11 -6.32 -2.48
N ILE A 68 -3.59 -6.52 -3.71
CA ILE A 68 -2.79 -7.13 -4.78
C ILE A 68 -1.60 -6.24 -5.14
N ILE A 69 -1.80 -4.91 -5.25
CA ILE A 69 -0.73 -3.94 -5.53
C ILE A 69 0.38 -4.03 -4.48
N LYS A 70 0.04 -4.03 -3.19
CA LYS A 70 1.03 -4.14 -2.11
C LYS A 70 1.89 -5.40 -2.24
N LYS A 71 1.27 -6.51 -2.65
CA LYS A 71 1.99 -7.78 -2.83
C LYS A 71 2.94 -7.74 -4.02
N ILE A 72 2.52 -7.14 -5.13
CA ILE A 72 3.38 -6.96 -6.31
C ILE A 72 4.55 -6.03 -6.00
N ASN A 73 4.30 -4.92 -5.29
CA ASN A 73 5.35 -4.00 -4.86
C ASN A 73 6.35 -4.67 -3.90
N TYR A 74 5.89 -5.56 -3.02
CA TYR A 74 6.77 -6.40 -2.21
C TYR A 74 7.71 -7.25 -3.08
N LEU A 75 7.18 -7.88 -4.13
CA LEU A 75 7.99 -8.71 -5.02
C LEU A 75 9.04 -7.89 -5.78
N PHE A 76 8.68 -6.72 -6.30
CA PHE A 76 9.62 -5.84 -7.02
C PHE A 76 10.62 -5.14 -6.11
N GLY A 77 10.16 -4.60 -4.98
CA GLY A 77 11.03 -3.89 -4.02
C GLY A 77 12.13 -4.78 -3.44
N ASN A 78 11.87 -6.09 -3.36
CA ASN A 78 12.86 -7.09 -2.94
C ASN A 78 13.61 -7.75 -4.12
N GLN A 79 13.46 -7.24 -5.35
CA GLN A 79 14.11 -7.77 -6.56
C GLN A 79 13.86 -9.27 -6.80
N LEU A 80 12.72 -9.79 -6.35
CA LEU A 80 12.39 -11.22 -6.41
C LEU A 80 11.91 -11.68 -7.79
N VAL A 81 11.64 -10.74 -8.70
CA VAL A 81 11.08 -10.98 -10.04
C VAL A 81 11.89 -10.19 -11.07
N LYS A 82 12.14 -10.78 -12.24
CA LYS A 82 12.84 -10.09 -13.34
C LYS A 82 11.87 -9.21 -14.15
N TYR A 83 12.31 -8.01 -14.49
CA TYR A 83 11.54 -7.02 -15.25
C TYR A 83 11.56 -7.35 -16.75
N ASN A 84 10.39 -7.45 -17.39
CA ASN A 84 10.28 -7.49 -18.86
C ASN A 84 9.43 -6.31 -19.35
N SER A 85 10.06 -5.43 -20.13
CA SER A 85 9.53 -4.14 -20.61
C SER A 85 8.32 -4.25 -21.55
N SER A 86 8.01 -5.43 -22.08
CA SER A 86 6.86 -5.68 -22.95
C SER A 86 5.51 -5.76 -22.20
N ASN A 87 5.52 -5.98 -20.88
CA ASN A 87 4.31 -6.07 -20.04
C ASN A 87 3.92 -4.74 -19.36
N ILE A 88 4.58 -3.63 -19.71
CA ILE A 88 4.44 -2.32 -19.05
C ILE A 88 3.01 -1.76 -19.11
N LYS A 89 2.23 -2.04 -20.16
CA LYS A 89 0.89 -1.44 -20.38
C LYS A 89 -0.12 -1.69 -19.26
N ASN A 90 -0.07 -2.85 -18.59
CA ASN A 90 -0.98 -3.15 -17.46
C ASN A 90 -0.35 -2.75 -16.11
N ILE A 91 0.98 -2.63 -16.03
CA ILE A 91 1.70 -2.20 -14.82
C ILE A 91 1.61 -0.68 -14.66
N THR A 92 1.41 0.08 -15.74
CA THR A 92 1.25 1.54 -15.66
C THR A 92 0.06 1.99 -14.81
N ASN A 93 -0.94 1.14 -14.60
CA ASN A 93 -2.04 1.39 -13.66
C ASN A 93 -1.67 1.17 -12.18
N LEU A 94 -0.50 0.60 -11.89
CA LEU A 94 0.02 0.22 -10.56
C LEU A 94 1.06 1.21 -10.03
N TYR A 95 1.58 2.08 -10.90
CA TYR A 95 2.49 3.12 -10.48
C TYR A 95 1.71 4.27 -9.88
N LEU A 96 2.12 4.68 -8.69
CA LEU A 96 1.63 5.89 -8.08
C LEU A 96 2.55 7.03 -8.49
N ASP A 97 1.95 8.18 -8.76
CA ASP A 97 2.76 9.38 -8.95
C ASP A 97 3.40 9.75 -7.60
N GLN A 98 2.63 9.61 -6.51
CA GLN A 98 3.10 9.87 -5.16
C GLN A 98 2.53 8.89 -4.13
N LYS A 99 3.36 8.57 -3.13
CA LYS A 99 2.96 7.81 -1.93
C LYS A 99 3.55 8.49 -0.71
N ILE A 100 2.77 8.63 0.36
CA ILE A 100 3.24 9.13 1.66
C ILE A 100 2.89 8.15 2.76
N ASP A 101 3.90 7.72 3.50
CA ASP A 101 3.74 6.89 4.68
C ASP A 101 4.12 7.68 5.93
N ILE A 102 3.19 7.85 6.84
CA ILE A 102 3.41 8.48 8.15
C ILE A 102 3.31 7.39 9.19
N SER A 103 4.37 7.21 9.99
CA SER A 103 4.40 6.20 11.06
C SER A 103 4.94 6.78 12.36
N TRP A 104 4.53 6.23 13.49
CA TRP A 104 5.04 6.63 14.80
C TRP A 104 5.23 5.46 15.75
N ASN A 105 6.20 5.58 16.64
CA ASN A 105 6.73 4.53 17.54
C ASN A 105 5.92 4.29 18.82
N ASN A 106 4.69 4.81 18.89
CA ASN A 106 3.82 4.58 20.04
C ASN A 106 2.40 4.20 19.56
N PRO A 107 2.00 2.92 19.67
CA PRO A 107 0.71 2.47 19.17
C PRO A 107 -0.49 3.00 19.95
N TYR A 108 -0.28 3.63 21.12
CA TYR A 108 -1.35 4.25 21.93
C TYR A 108 -1.64 5.70 21.51
N VAL A 109 -0.72 6.32 20.79
CA VAL A 109 -0.88 7.66 20.25
C VAL A 109 -1.66 7.59 18.94
N LYS A 110 -2.56 8.55 18.72
CA LYS A 110 -3.37 8.65 17.52
C LYS A 110 -3.17 10.01 16.87
N PHE A 111 -3.02 10.00 15.56
CA PHE A 111 -3.01 11.21 14.74
C PHE A 111 -4.23 11.25 13.84
N ARG A 112 -4.70 12.46 13.58
CA ARG A 112 -5.63 12.77 12.51
C ARG A 112 -4.88 13.47 11.39
N LEU A 113 -5.05 13.00 10.18
CA LEU A 113 -4.64 13.72 8.99
C LEU A 113 -5.84 14.53 8.48
N ASN A 114 -5.68 15.83 8.34
CA ASN A 114 -6.64 16.70 7.67
C ASN A 114 -6.09 17.10 6.29
N ILE A 115 -6.98 17.10 5.30
CA ILE A 115 -6.67 17.51 3.93
C ILE A 115 -7.46 18.80 3.69
N ASN A 116 -6.76 19.94 3.72
CA ASN A 116 -7.42 21.24 3.85
C ASN A 116 -7.72 21.89 2.49
N LYS A 117 -6.98 21.54 1.43
CA LYS A 117 -7.25 21.98 0.06
C LYS A 117 -6.49 21.13 -0.95
N ILE A 118 -7.19 20.29 -1.70
CA ILE A 118 -6.71 19.80 -3.00
C ILE A 118 -7.14 20.89 -3.98
N ASN A 119 -6.27 21.38 -4.88
CA ASN A 119 -6.74 22.29 -5.93
C ASN A 119 -7.74 21.51 -6.80
N GLU A 120 -9.04 21.75 -6.55
CA GLU A 120 -10.16 21.06 -7.18
C GLU A 120 -10.25 21.44 -8.67
N ASN A 121 -10.37 20.43 -9.53
CA ASN A 121 -11.29 20.48 -10.66
C ASN A 121 -11.55 19.05 -11.18
N SER A 122 -12.19 18.21 -10.36
CA SER A 122 -13.23 17.25 -10.79
C SER A 122 -13.54 16.23 -9.69
N SER A 123 -14.76 15.73 -9.67
CA SER A 123 -15.16 14.54 -8.91
C SER A 123 -14.31 13.29 -9.21
N LYS A 124 -13.60 13.25 -10.35
CA LYS A 124 -12.66 12.17 -10.72
C LYS A 124 -11.39 12.14 -9.88
N ASP A 125 -10.95 13.27 -9.31
CA ASP A 125 -9.69 13.28 -8.54
C ASP A 125 -9.84 12.55 -7.21
N LYS A 126 -11.03 12.54 -6.59
CA LYS A 126 -11.28 11.80 -5.35
C LYS A 126 -11.13 10.29 -5.51
N GLU A 127 -11.40 9.73 -6.70
CA GLU A 127 -11.19 8.30 -6.98
C GLU A 127 -9.70 7.92 -7.05
N ASN A 128 -8.81 8.91 -7.21
CA ASN A 128 -7.37 8.69 -7.32
C ASN A 128 -6.62 8.74 -5.98
N PHE A 129 -7.25 9.19 -4.90
CA PHE A 129 -6.62 9.27 -3.57
C PHE A 129 -7.11 8.15 -2.66
N PHE A 130 -6.17 7.44 -2.06
CA PHE A 130 -6.45 6.39 -1.08
C PHE A 130 -5.83 6.75 0.26
N LEU A 131 -6.60 6.55 1.34
CA LEU A 131 -6.17 6.77 2.72
C LEU A 131 -6.37 5.49 3.53
N TYR A 132 -5.29 4.96 4.11
CA TYR A 132 -5.32 3.78 4.96
C TYR A 132 -4.85 4.09 6.37
N PHE A 133 -5.53 3.49 7.35
CA PHE A 133 -5.11 3.48 8.75
C PHE A 133 -4.83 2.04 9.16
N ASN A 134 -3.57 1.74 9.50
CA ASN A 134 -3.17 0.42 9.97
C ASN A 134 -2.50 0.52 11.35
N ARG A 135 -2.86 -0.40 12.24
CA ARG A 135 -2.26 -0.52 13.58
C ARG A 135 -1.48 -1.84 13.63
N PHE A 136 -0.16 -1.74 13.65
CA PHE A 136 0.71 -2.88 13.93
C PHE A 136 1.06 -2.89 15.42
N SER A 137 1.49 -4.03 15.95
CA SER A 137 1.84 -4.22 17.37
C SER A 137 2.91 -3.24 17.87
N TYR A 138 3.70 -2.64 16.96
CA TYR A 138 4.84 -1.79 17.28
C TYR A 138 4.74 -0.35 16.76
N TYR A 139 3.94 -0.09 15.72
CA TYR A 139 3.79 1.23 15.10
C TYR A 139 2.37 1.39 14.55
N SER A 140 1.88 2.62 14.54
CA SER A 140 0.67 3.00 13.80
C SER A 140 1.08 3.72 12.52
N ILE A 141 0.33 3.50 11.43
CA ILE A 141 0.66 4.01 10.10
C ILE A 141 -0.56 4.67 9.45
N ILE A 142 -0.33 5.82 8.84
CA ILE A 142 -1.22 6.47 7.88
C ILE A 142 -0.54 6.38 6.51
N GLU A 143 -1.20 5.75 5.53
CA GLU A 143 -0.72 5.68 4.15
C GLU A 143 -1.64 6.53 3.26
N LEU A 144 -1.04 7.41 2.47
CA LEU A 144 -1.68 8.19 1.42
C LEU A 144 -1.09 7.79 0.08
N GLU A 145 -1.94 7.45 -0.88
CA GLU A 145 -1.51 6.99 -2.20
C GLU A 145 -2.28 7.75 -3.29
N SER A 146 -1.58 8.20 -4.33
CA SER A 146 -2.22 8.87 -5.48
C SER A 146 -1.60 8.53 -6.83
N LYS A 147 -2.46 8.29 -7.82
CA LYS A 147 -2.08 8.11 -9.24
C LYS A 147 -1.78 9.42 -9.96
N ILE A 148 -2.10 10.56 -9.35
CA ILE A 148 -1.81 11.90 -9.83
C ILE A 148 -0.97 12.65 -8.78
N PRO A 149 -0.29 13.75 -9.15
CA PRO A 149 0.43 14.55 -8.17
C PRO A 149 -0.50 14.98 -7.02
N MET A 150 -0.15 14.65 -5.77
CA MET A 150 -0.83 15.18 -4.60
C MET A 150 -0.41 16.65 -4.48
N LYS A 151 -1.30 17.58 -4.83
CA LYS A 151 -1.04 19.01 -4.66
C LYS A 151 -1.98 19.59 -3.62
N GLY A 152 -1.43 20.24 -2.61
CA GLY A 152 -2.25 20.85 -1.58
C GLY A 152 -1.62 20.93 -0.21
N ASN A 153 -2.45 21.43 0.72
CA ASN A 153 -2.08 21.61 2.12
C ASN A 153 -2.68 20.50 2.98
N TYR A 154 -1.80 19.85 3.73
CA TYR A 154 -2.11 18.75 4.64
C TYR A 154 -1.71 19.15 6.05
N SER A 155 -2.51 18.76 7.04
CA SER A 155 -2.14 18.91 8.44
C SER A 155 -2.22 17.58 9.17
N LEU A 156 -1.20 17.29 9.97
CA LEU A 156 -1.18 16.14 10.87
C LEU A 156 -1.36 16.66 12.29
N GLU A 157 -2.42 16.24 12.95
CA GLU A 157 -2.81 16.68 14.28
C GLU A 157 -2.77 15.51 15.27
N LEU A 158 -2.09 15.71 16.39
CA LEU A 158 -2.13 14.79 17.51
C LEU A 158 -3.53 14.83 18.14
N LEU A 159 -4.19 13.68 18.20
CA LEU A 159 -5.44 13.55 18.94
C LEU A 159 -5.09 13.44 20.42
N ARG A 160 -5.84 14.14 21.29
CA ARG A 160 -5.64 14.14 22.74
C ARG A 160 -5.39 12.72 23.25
N THR A 161 -4.17 12.48 23.73
CA THR A 161 -3.76 11.22 24.36
C THR A 161 -3.83 11.38 25.86
N ASP A 162 -3.86 10.26 26.58
CA ASP A 162 -3.56 10.27 28.01
C ASP A 162 -2.14 10.86 28.21
N MET A 163 -2.00 11.78 29.15
CA MET A 163 -0.85 12.70 29.29
C MET A 163 0.47 12.00 29.66
N ASN A 164 0.50 10.68 29.81
CA ASN A 164 1.66 9.96 30.37
C ASN A 164 2.58 9.32 29.31
N TYR A 165 2.35 9.56 28.01
CA TYR A 165 2.95 8.76 26.94
C TYR A 165 3.72 9.54 25.86
N LEU A 166 3.96 10.84 26.05
CA LEU A 166 4.67 11.65 25.05
C LEU A 166 6.18 11.48 25.06
N ASP A 167 6.76 10.90 26.11
CA ASP A 167 8.19 10.72 26.19
C ASP A 167 8.65 9.86 25.01
N GLN A 168 9.49 10.47 24.15
CA GLN A 168 10.18 9.81 23.04
C GLN A 168 9.28 9.36 21.87
N ILE A 169 8.23 10.09 21.52
CA ILE A 169 7.51 9.83 20.26
C ILE A 169 8.25 10.47 19.07
N PHE A 170 8.50 9.65 18.06
CA PHE A 170 9.05 10.04 16.78
C PHE A 170 8.07 9.70 15.66
N LEU A 171 7.75 10.70 14.85
CA LEU A 171 7.10 10.55 13.55
C LEU A 171 8.16 10.28 12.50
N ARG A 172 7.93 9.30 11.64
CA ARG A 172 8.69 9.06 10.41
C ARG A 172 7.75 9.24 9.23
N ILE A 173 8.11 10.16 8.35
CA ILE A 173 7.35 10.49 7.14
C ILE A 173 8.22 10.09 5.95
N TYR A 174 7.73 9.16 5.15
CA TYR A 174 8.32 8.80 3.87
C TYR A 174 7.50 9.43 2.77
N LYS A 175 8.14 10.15 1.86
CA LYS A 175 7.51 10.67 0.64
C LYS A 175 8.18 10.03 -0.54
N TYR A 176 7.39 9.36 -1.36
CA TYR A 176 7.85 8.72 -2.60
C TYR A 176 7.29 9.50 -3.78
N LYS A 177 8.13 9.74 -4.80
CA LYS A 177 7.68 10.15 -6.14
C LYS A 177 7.95 9.03 -7.12
N ASN A 178 7.08 8.88 -8.13
CA ASN A 178 7.18 7.81 -9.11
C ASN A 178 7.23 6.42 -8.44
N PHE A 179 6.39 6.20 -7.43
CA PHE A 179 6.45 5.00 -6.62
C PHE A 179 6.18 3.75 -7.46
N GLY A 180 7.07 2.77 -7.31
CA GLY A 180 7.12 1.54 -8.11
C GLY A 180 7.82 1.69 -9.47
N LYS A 181 8.05 2.90 -9.99
CA LYS A 181 8.71 3.11 -11.29
C LYS A 181 10.24 3.01 -11.17
N PRO A 182 10.97 2.70 -12.27
CA PRO A 182 12.44 2.67 -12.27
C PRO A 182 13.11 3.99 -11.80
N ASN A 183 12.44 5.12 -11.96
CA ASN A 183 12.90 6.46 -11.55
C ASN A 183 12.27 6.93 -10.23
N GLN A 184 11.88 6.00 -9.35
CA GLN A 184 11.36 6.32 -8.03
C GLN A 184 12.36 7.16 -7.22
N THR A 185 11.88 8.19 -6.54
CA THR A 185 12.65 8.91 -5.52
C THR A 185 11.97 8.78 -4.15
N LYS A 186 12.77 8.90 -3.09
CA LYS A 186 12.33 8.79 -1.69
C LYS A 186 12.95 9.91 -0.86
N GLU A 187 12.11 10.65 -0.15
CA GLU A 187 12.48 11.61 0.88
C GLU A 187 12.04 11.04 2.24
N VAL A 188 12.87 11.23 3.27
CA VAL A 188 12.58 10.77 4.63
C VAL A 188 12.70 11.96 5.58
N GLN A 189 11.66 12.18 6.38
CA GLN A 189 11.65 13.16 7.44
C GLN A 189 11.33 12.49 8.77
N VAL A 190 12.12 12.78 9.81
CA VAL A 190 11.87 12.31 11.17
C VAL A 190 11.59 13.53 12.05
N VAL A 191 10.46 13.50 12.77
CA VAL A 191 10.02 14.59 13.63
C VAL A 191 9.85 14.04 15.05
N LYS A 192 10.56 14.62 16.02
CA LYS A 192 10.35 14.33 17.44
C LYS A 192 9.18 15.18 17.94
N LEU A 193 8.26 14.57 18.69
CA LEU A 193 7.20 15.31 19.37
C LEU A 193 7.68 15.78 20.73
N ASP A 194 7.65 17.09 20.95
CA ASP A 194 8.04 17.71 22.22
C ASP A 194 6.85 18.33 22.99
N LYS A 195 5.62 18.26 22.45
CA LYS A 195 4.42 18.87 23.05
C LYS A 195 3.14 18.05 22.82
N TYR A 196 2.15 18.26 23.71
CA TYR A 196 0.82 17.64 23.69
C TYR A 196 -0.14 18.24 22.65
N ASP A 197 0.16 19.42 22.14
CA ASP A 197 -0.58 20.14 21.11
C ASP A 197 0.19 20.15 19.79
N PHE A 198 0.55 18.95 19.30
CA PHE A 198 1.28 18.84 18.05
C PHE A 198 0.36 19.00 16.83
N ARG A 199 0.73 19.95 15.97
CA ARG A 199 0.23 20.09 14.62
C ARG A 199 1.39 20.33 13.67
N MET A 200 1.45 19.56 12.60
CA MET A 200 2.40 19.75 11.50
C MET A 200 1.64 20.01 10.22
N ASP A 201 1.82 21.20 9.66
CA ASP A 201 1.35 21.51 8.32
C ASP A 201 2.46 21.19 7.31
N PHE A 202 2.10 20.59 6.18
CA PHE A 202 3.02 20.35 5.09
C PHE A 202 2.34 20.54 3.74
N GLU A 203 3.10 21.09 2.80
CA GLU A 203 2.68 21.27 1.42
C GLU A 203 3.29 20.16 0.56
N ILE A 204 2.46 19.59 -0.32
CA ILE A 204 2.96 18.71 -1.39
C ILE A 204 2.84 19.48 -2.70
N LYS A 205 3.97 19.63 -3.39
CA LYS A 205 4.14 20.38 -4.65
C LYS A 205 4.16 19.46 -5.86
#